data_AF-A0A1F9CH84-F1
#
_entry.id   AF-A0A1F9CH84-F1
#
_cell.length_a   1.000
_cell.length_b   1.000
_cell.length_c   1.000
_cell.angle_alpha   90.00
_cell.angle_beta   90.00
_cell.angle_gamma   90.00
#
_symmetry.space_group_name_H-M   'P 1'
#
loop_
_entity.id
_entity.type
_entity.pdbx_description
1 polymer ?
#
loop_
_entity_poly.entity_id
_entity_poly.type
_entity_poly.pdbx_seq_one_letter_code
_entity_poly.pdbx_strand_id
1 'polypeptide(L)'
;MQRILFAIILSLSLMICLPSSLWAGGLDDLDAGITAGKTGNYDEAIRLCTKAIESGELSGKNLSSVYCTRGTAWAEKGDYDKAIADINKAIEIDPKDAMAYYNRGLA
;
A
#
# COMPACT_ATOMS: atom_id res chain seq x y z
N MET A 1 14.77 47.71 -11.32
CA MET A 1 13.59 46.97 -10.79
C MET A 1 13.32 45.64 -11.50
N GLN A 2 13.58 45.49 -12.81
CA GLN A 2 13.31 44.26 -13.57
C GLN A 2 14.12 43.01 -13.16
N ARG A 3 15.35 43.16 -12.63
CA ARG A 3 16.22 42.04 -12.23
C ARG A 3 15.77 41.31 -10.96
N ILE A 4 15.11 42.01 -10.03
CA ILE A 4 14.62 41.43 -8.77
C ILE A 4 13.31 40.65 -9.02
N LEU A 5 12.48 41.13 -9.94
CA LEU A 5 11.21 40.49 -10.31
C LEU A 5 11.43 39.11 -10.98
N PHE A 6 12.45 38.97 -11.83
CA PHE A 6 12.80 37.69 -12.47
C PHE A 6 13.32 36.64 -11.48
N ALA A 7 14.02 37.05 -10.41
CA ALA A 7 14.54 36.13 -9.40
C ALA A 7 13.42 35.51 -8.53
N ILE A 8 12.34 36.26 -8.28
CA ILE A 8 11.19 35.80 -7.48
C ILE A 8 10.29 34.85 -8.30
N ILE A 9 10.17 35.07 -9.62
CA ILE A 9 9.39 34.18 -10.50
C ILE A 9 10.16 32.86 -10.74
N LEU A 10 11.49 32.91 -10.81
CA LEU A 10 12.32 31.71 -10.98
C LEU A 10 12.33 30.82 -9.73
N SER A 11 12.25 31.40 -8.53
CA SER A 11 12.14 30.62 -7.28
C SER A 11 10.75 30.01 -7.09
N LEU A 12 9.68 30.69 -7.51
CA LEU A 12 8.31 30.17 -7.38
C LEU A 12 8.02 29.01 -8.34
N SER A 13 8.69 28.99 -9.51
CA SER A 13 8.57 27.91 -10.51
C SER A 13 9.26 26.61 -10.08
N LEU A 14 10.25 26.70 -9.19
CA LEU A 14 11.00 25.55 -8.68
C LEU A 14 10.23 24.77 -7.60
N MET A 15 9.20 25.37 -6.98
CA MET A 15 8.35 24.70 -5.97
C MET A 15 7.28 23.78 -6.57
N ILE A 16 7.03 23.86 -7.89
CA ILE A 16 6.09 22.99 -8.60
C ILE A 16 6.83 21.83 -9.31
N CYS A 17 8.16 21.91 -9.38
CA CYS A 17 9.03 20.87 -9.92
C CYS A 17 9.81 20.13 -8.82
N LEU A 18 9.22 20.00 -7.62
CA LEU A 18 9.57 18.85 -6.81
C LEU A 18 8.93 17.67 -7.53
N PRO A 19 9.72 16.75 -8.09
CA PRO A 19 9.15 15.57 -8.72
C PRO A 19 8.23 14.93 -7.68
N SER A 20 7.03 14.55 -8.11
CA SER A 20 6.06 13.83 -7.29
C SER A 20 6.66 12.59 -6.60
N SER A 21 7.88 12.18 -6.98
CA SER A 21 8.72 11.17 -6.35
C SER A 21 9.05 11.41 -4.88
N LEU A 22 8.85 12.60 -4.29
CA LEU A 22 9.02 12.79 -2.84
C LEU A 22 7.75 12.46 -2.03
N TRP A 23 6.59 12.31 -2.68
CA TRP A 23 5.35 11.81 -2.06
C TRP A 23 4.92 10.42 -2.60
N ALA A 24 5.70 9.86 -3.53
CA ALA A 24 5.42 8.60 -4.24
C ALA A 24 5.78 7.31 -3.47
N GLY A 25 6.28 7.40 -2.23
CA GLY A 25 6.83 6.23 -1.53
C GLY A 25 5.81 5.25 -0.97
N GLY A 26 4.70 5.75 -0.42
CA GLY A 26 3.83 4.93 0.43
C GLY A 26 2.51 4.47 -0.20
N LEU A 27 1.93 5.26 -1.11
CA LEU A 27 0.61 4.97 -1.72
C LEU A 27 0.73 4.21 -3.04
N ASP A 28 1.79 4.45 -3.81
CA ASP A 28 2.01 3.84 -5.12
C ASP A 28 2.37 2.34 -4.99
N ASP A 29 3.19 2.01 -3.98
CA ASP A 29 3.59 0.64 -3.64
C ASP A 29 2.38 -0.21 -3.15
N LEU A 30 1.38 0.44 -2.51
CA LEU A 30 0.15 -0.22 -2.06
C LEU A 30 -0.71 -0.66 -3.24
N ASP A 31 -0.96 0.23 -4.19
CA ASP A 31 -1.79 -0.06 -5.36
C ASP A 31 -1.12 -1.11 -6.26
N ALA A 32 0.22 -1.10 -6.34
CA ALA A 32 1.01 -2.12 -7.01
C ALA A 32 0.84 -3.51 -6.36
N GLY A 33 0.85 -3.60 -5.03
CA GLY A 33 0.62 -4.86 -4.31
C GLY A 33 -0.80 -5.43 -4.53
N ILE A 34 -1.81 -4.56 -4.47
CA ILE A 34 -3.22 -4.93 -4.73
C ILE A 34 -3.41 -5.36 -6.19
N THR A 35 -2.78 -4.66 -7.13
CA THR A 35 -2.85 -4.98 -8.55
C THR A 35 -2.13 -6.29 -8.87
N ALA A 36 -0.98 -6.55 -8.26
CA ALA A 36 -0.26 -7.82 -8.40
C ALA A 36 -1.12 -9.00 -7.95
N GLY A 37 -1.84 -8.87 -6.83
CA GLY A 37 -2.79 -9.88 -6.35
C GLY A 37 -3.91 -10.16 -7.36
N LYS A 38 -4.50 -9.13 -7.97
CA LYS A 38 -5.53 -9.29 -9.03
C LYS A 38 -4.99 -9.91 -10.32
N THR A 39 -3.71 -9.72 -10.61
CA THR A 39 -3.05 -10.23 -11.82
C THR A 39 -2.59 -11.68 -11.64
N GLY A 40 -2.86 -12.29 -10.48
CA GLY A 40 -2.43 -13.66 -10.14
C GLY A 40 -0.94 -13.77 -9.80
N ASN A 41 -0.24 -12.64 -9.65
CA ASN A 41 1.18 -12.62 -9.31
C ASN A 41 1.36 -12.54 -7.78
N TYR A 42 1.01 -13.65 -7.12
CA TYR A 42 0.90 -13.72 -5.66
C TYR A 42 2.25 -13.54 -4.95
N ASP A 43 3.35 -14.02 -5.54
CA ASP A 43 4.69 -13.85 -4.98
C ASP A 43 5.10 -12.37 -4.90
N GLU A 44 4.84 -11.63 -5.97
CA GLU A 44 5.14 -10.20 -6.02
C GLU A 44 4.22 -9.41 -5.08
N ALA A 45 2.93 -9.77 -5.02
CA ALA A 45 1.99 -9.18 -4.08
C ALA A 45 2.47 -9.35 -2.63
N ILE A 46 2.89 -10.56 -2.25
CA ILE A 46 3.42 -10.84 -0.91
C ILE A 46 4.66 -9.99 -0.62
N ARG A 47 5.57 -9.89 -1.59
CA ARG A 47 6.82 -9.12 -1.46
C ARG A 47 6.53 -7.64 -1.23
N LEU A 48 5.67 -7.05 -2.07
CA LEU A 48 5.29 -5.63 -1.97
C LEU A 48 4.54 -5.34 -0.68
N CYS A 49 3.56 -6.18 -0.31
CA CYS A 49 2.83 -6.03 0.94
C CYS A 49 3.75 -6.16 2.17
N THR A 50 4.74 -7.06 2.13
CA THR A 50 5.70 -7.21 3.24
C THR A 50 6.59 -5.99 3.37
N LYS A 51 7.15 -5.48 2.26
CA LYS A 51 7.91 -4.22 2.24
C LYS A 51 7.08 -3.05 2.79
N ALA A 52 5.80 -2.99 2.40
CA ALA A 52 4.86 -1.96 2.86
C ALA A 52 4.59 -2.05 4.37
N ILE A 53 4.44 -3.26 4.91
CA ILE A 53 4.28 -3.45 6.36
C ILE A 53 5.57 -3.07 7.11
N GLU A 54 6.73 -3.45 6.58
CA GLU A 54 8.03 -3.17 7.18
C GLU A 54 8.42 -1.69 7.14
N SER A 55 7.94 -0.92 6.16
CA SER A 55 8.20 0.52 6.10
C SER A 55 7.56 1.26 7.28
N GLY A 56 6.48 0.72 7.85
CA GLY A 56 5.77 1.33 8.98
C GLY A 56 5.04 2.63 8.64
N GLU A 57 4.99 3.00 7.35
CA GLU A 57 4.36 4.23 6.88
C GLU A 57 2.82 4.12 6.85
N LEU A 58 2.30 2.89 6.83
CA LEU A 58 0.87 2.60 6.69
C LEU A 58 0.20 2.47 8.04
N SER A 59 -0.97 3.10 8.18
CA SER A 59 -1.78 3.02 9.40
C SER A 59 -3.27 2.96 9.07
N GLY A 60 -4.05 2.46 10.04
CA GLY A 60 -5.50 2.32 9.94
C GLY A 60 -5.94 1.45 8.76
N LYS A 61 -6.93 1.94 8.00
CA LYS A 61 -7.57 1.19 6.91
C LYS A 61 -6.60 0.73 5.82
N ASN A 62 -5.59 1.52 5.50
CA ASN A 62 -4.61 1.14 4.48
C ASN A 62 -3.79 -0.06 4.93
N LEU A 63 -3.36 -0.07 6.20
CA LEU A 63 -2.64 -1.21 6.77
C LEU A 63 -3.52 -2.47 6.80
N SER A 64 -4.80 -2.34 7.18
CA SER A 64 -5.78 -3.45 7.08
C SER A 64 -5.83 -4.02 5.66
N SER A 65 -5.95 -3.16 4.65
CA SER A 65 -6.01 -3.58 3.24
C SER A 65 -4.74 -4.30 2.79
N VAL A 66 -3.56 -3.91 3.27
CA VAL A 66 -2.28 -4.59 2.96
C VAL A 66 -2.27 -6.00 3.52
N TYR A 67 -2.60 -6.16 4.80
CA TYR A 67 -2.69 -7.46 5.44
C TYR A 67 -3.73 -8.35 4.74
N CYS A 68 -4.89 -7.79 4.40
CA CYS A 68 -5.95 -8.49 3.68
C CYS A 68 -5.46 -8.99 2.30
N THR A 69 -4.77 -8.13 1.54
CA THR A 69 -4.20 -8.47 0.23
C THR A 69 -3.12 -9.55 0.34
N ARG A 70 -2.21 -9.42 1.31
CA ARG A 70 -1.17 -10.42 1.55
C ARG A 70 -1.78 -11.76 1.98
N GLY A 71 -2.80 -11.73 2.82
CA GLY A 71 -3.55 -12.90 3.25
C GLY A 71 -4.21 -13.63 2.08
N THR A 72 -4.89 -12.91 1.18
CA THR A 72 -5.44 -13.51 -0.05
C THR A 72 -4.34 -14.14 -0.90
N ALA A 73 -3.21 -13.46 -1.09
CA ALA A 73 -2.10 -14.01 -1.86
C ALA A 73 -1.52 -15.30 -1.24
N TRP A 74 -1.49 -15.40 0.10
CA TRP A 74 -1.11 -16.66 0.78
C TRP A 74 -2.15 -17.76 0.60
N ALA A 75 -3.45 -17.45 0.68
CA ALA A 75 -4.53 -18.41 0.47
C ALA A 75 -4.49 -18.99 -0.94
N GLU A 76 -4.23 -18.15 -1.95
CA GLU A 76 -4.06 -18.56 -3.34
C GLU A 76 -2.82 -19.43 -3.57
N LYS A 77 -1.79 -19.26 -2.73
CA LYS A 77 -0.63 -20.15 -2.69
C LYS A 77 -0.87 -21.44 -1.90
N GLY A 78 -2.04 -21.60 -1.27
CA GLY A 78 -2.41 -22.74 -0.43
C GLY A 78 -1.86 -22.69 1.00
N ASP A 79 -1.26 -21.56 1.41
CA ASP A 79 -0.67 -21.38 2.74
C ASP A 79 -1.70 -20.70 3.68
N TYR A 80 -2.78 -21.43 3.97
CA TYR A 80 -3.96 -20.92 4.69
C TYR A 80 -3.66 -20.45 6.12
N ASP A 81 -2.68 -21.07 6.79
CA ASP A 81 -2.26 -20.66 8.14
C ASP A 81 -1.75 -19.21 8.15
N LYS A 82 -0.92 -18.86 7.16
CA LYS A 82 -0.43 -17.48 6.99
C LYS A 82 -1.53 -16.54 6.53
N ALA A 83 -2.41 -17.02 5.65
CA ALA A 83 -3.55 -16.24 5.19
C ALA A 83 -4.45 -15.81 6.35
N ILE A 84 -4.85 -16.76 7.20
CA ILE A 84 -5.70 -16.52 8.36
C ILE A 84 -5.02 -15.60 9.37
N ALA A 85 -3.70 -15.77 9.61
CA ALA A 85 -2.95 -14.89 10.49
C ALA A 85 -2.97 -13.43 10.00
N ASP A 86 -2.70 -13.21 8.71
CA ASP A 86 -2.73 -11.87 8.10
C ASP A 86 -4.15 -11.29 8.11
N ILE A 87 -5.17 -12.08 7.76
CA ILE A 87 -6.56 -11.63 7.75
C ILE A 87 -7.05 -11.27 9.16
N ASN A 88 -6.68 -12.06 10.18
CA ASN A 88 -7.00 -11.70 11.57
C ASN A 88 -6.32 -10.39 11.97
N LYS A 89 -5.10 -10.14 11.51
CA LYS A 89 -4.43 -8.86 11.76
C LYS A 89 -5.15 -7.69 11.10
N ALA A 90 -5.65 -7.87 9.87
CA ALA A 90 -6.49 -6.89 9.20
C ALA A 90 -7.73 -6.56 10.04
N ILE A 91 -8.43 -7.58 10.55
CA ILE A 91 -9.63 -7.42 11.40
C ILE A 91 -9.31 -6.73 12.74
N GLU A 92 -8.14 -6.99 13.35
CA GLU A 92 -7.71 -6.27 14.56
C GLU A 92 -7.51 -4.78 14.29
N ILE A 93 -7.02 -4.41 13.10
CA ILE A 93 -6.74 -3.02 12.73
C ILE A 93 -8.04 -2.29 12.34
N ASP A 94 -8.85 -2.92 11.50
CA ASP A 94 -10.18 -2.42 11.11
C ASP A 94 -11.24 -3.51 11.30
N PRO A 95 -11.90 -3.54 12.47
CA PRO A 95 -12.95 -4.50 12.76
C PRO A 95 -14.20 -4.35 11.88
N LYS A 96 -14.28 -3.29 11.06
CA LYS A 96 -15.38 -3.02 10.12
C LYS A 96 -15.01 -3.37 8.68
N ASP A 97 -13.81 -3.88 8.43
CA ASP A 97 -13.36 -4.27 7.10
C ASP A 97 -14.09 -5.53 6.62
N ALA A 98 -15.19 -5.31 5.89
CA ALA A 98 -16.00 -6.39 5.32
C ALA A 98 -15.20 -7.30 4.39
N MET A 99 -14.16 -6.78 3.71
CA MET A 99 -13.33 -7.57 2.81
C MET A 99 -12.46 -8.55 3.60
N ALA A 100 -11.98 -8.16 4.78
CA ALA A 100 -11.23 -9.06 5.66
C ALA A 100 -12.09 -10.23 6.16
N TYR A 101 -13.34 -9.98 6.56
CA TYR A 101 -14.25 -11.07 6.94
C TYR A 101 -14.61 -11.99 5.77
N TYR A 102 -14.80 -11.43 4.58
CA TYR A 102 -15.04 -12.21 3.36
C TYR A 102 -13.84 -13.12 3.04
N ASN A 103 -12.63 -12.56 3.04
CA ASN A 103 -11.41 -13.33 2.77
C ASN A 103 -11.13 -14.39 3.84
N ARG A 104 -11.54 -14.17 5.10
CA ARG A 104 -11.44 -15.18 6.16
C ARG A 104 -12.33 -16.40 5.92
N GLY A 105 -13.43 -16.25 5.18
CA GLY A 105 -14.28 -17.37 4.80
C GLY A 105 -13.79 -18.12 3.55
N LEU A 106 -12.88 -17.52 2.80
CA LEU A 106 -12.26 -18.12 1.61
C LEU A 106 -10.94 -18.83 1.91
N ALA A 107 -10.19 -18.34 2.90
CA ALA A 107 -8.99 -18.98 3.43
C ALA A 107 -9.36 -20.14 4.37
#